data_AF-A0A384IMN3-F1
#
_entry.id   AF-A0A384IMN3-F1
#
_cell.length_a   1.000
_cell.length_b   1.000
_cell.length_c   1.000
_cell.angle_alpha   90.00
_cell.angle_beta   90.00
_cell.angle_gamma   90.00
#
_symmetry.space_group_name_H-M   'P 1'
#
loop_
_entity.id
_entity.type
_entity.pdbx_description
1 polymer ?
#
loop_
_entity_poly.entity_id
_entity_poly.type
_entity_poly.pdbx_seq_one_letter_code
_entity_poly.pdbx_strand_id
1 'polypeptide(L)'
;MSEDVERAGERVCRACGERLRPDARPGAMFCSSVCRSRQWRKEQRLRKRLAAVRDEAGMIECPECGARWVAGVDRRSDARYCSRRCVVRAWRRRKEPFADRSQ
;
A
#
# COMPACT_ATOMS: atom_id res chain seq x y z
N MET A 1 47.33 -1.84 23.87
CA MET A 1 47.16 -1.51 22.45
C MET A 1 46.50 -2.73 21.81
N SER A 2 45.30 -2.76 21.22
CA SER A 2 44.03 -2.05 21.38
C SER A 2 43.14 -2.56 20.22
N GLU A 3 42.49 -3.73 20.30
CA GLU A 3 41.69 -4.24 19.15
C GLU A 3 40.39 -4.99 19.54
N ASP A 4 39.83 -4.79 20.74
CA ASP A 4 38.60 -5.46 21.20
C ASP A 4 37.32 -4.59 21.18
N VAL A 5 37.25 -3.53 20.34
CA VAL A 5 36.11 -2.57 20.35
C VAL A 5 35.34 -2.51 19.02
N GLU A 6 35.49 -3.48 18.11
CA GLU A 6 34.89 -3.41 16.77
C GLU A 6 33.71 -4.37 16.52
N ARG A 7 32.87 -4.58 17.53
CA ARG A 7 31.55 -5.24 17.31
C ARG A 7 30.40 -4.63 18.10
N ALA A 8 30.49 -3.34 18.42
CA ALA A 8 29.29 -2.56 18.75
C ALA A 8 28.41 -2.51 17.49
N GLY A 9 27.41 -3.41 17.45
CA GLY A 9 26.57 -3.71 16.29
C GLY A 9 26.27 -2.47 15.45
N GLU A 10 26.67 -2.53 14.19
CA GLU A 10 26.58 -1.42 13.25
C GLU A 10 25.12 -0.96 13.18
N ARG A 11 24.82 0.16 13.86
CA ARG A 11 23.43 0.61 13.98
C ARG A 11 23.01 1.19 12.65
N VAL A 12 21.92 0.67 12.09
CA VAL A 12 21.40 1.10 10.78
C VAL A 12 20.10 1.91 10.93
N CYS A 13 19.91 2.85 10.01
CA CYS A 13 18.70 3.62 9.90
C CYS A 13 17.53 2.73 9.46
N ARG A 14 16.45 2.70 10.26
CA ARG A 14 15.25 1.90 9.94
C ARG A 14 14.55 2.31 8.63
N ALA A 15 14.80 3.53 8.14
CA ALA A 15 14.15 4.05 6.94
C ALA A 15 14.94 3.81 5.65
N CYS A 16 16.26 4.06 5.64
CA CYS A 16 17.10 3.98 4.45
C CYS A 16 18.14 2.85 4.48
N GLY A 17 18.35 2.20 5.63
CA GLY A 17 19.36 1.14 5.78
C GLY A 17 20.79 1.64 5.97
N GLU A 18 21.07 2.92 5.77
CA GLU A 18 22.41 3.48 5.98
C GLU A 18 22.84 3.43 7.44
N ARG A 19 24.16 3.33 7.67
CA ARG A 19 24.76 3.38 9.00
C ARG A 19 24.41 4.69 9.70
N LEU A 20 24.00 4.59 10.96
CA LEU A 20 23.82 5.76 11.82
C LEU A 20 25.19 6.37 12.13
N ARG A 21 25.23 7.70 12.23
CA ARG A 21 26.47 8.41 12.57
C ARG A 21 27.05 7.85 13.88
N PRO A 22 28.38 7.73 14.02
CA PRO A 22 29.01 7.23 15.24
C PRO A 22 28.61 8.02 16.49
N ASP A 23 28.43 9.33 16.35
CA ASP A 23 27.99 10.27 17.39
C ASP A 23 26.47 10.28 17.62
N ALA A 24 25.69 9.48 16.88
CA ALA A 24 24.25 9.41 17.06
C ALA A 24 23.92 8.86 18.46
N ARG A 25 22.98 9.53 19.15
CA ARG A 25 22.48 9.11 20.46
C ARG A 25 22.23 7.59 20.52
N PRO A 26 22.46 6.91 21.65
CA PRO A 26 22.34 5.44 21.77
C PRO A 26 21.02 4.87 21.20
N GLY A 27 19.89 5.55 21.44
CA GLY A 27 18.56 5.17 20.92
C GLY A 27 18.16 5.79 19.58
N ALA A 28 19.11 6.24 18.75
CA ALA A 28 18.80 6.71 17.41
C ALA A 28 18.29 5.54 16.54
N MET A 29 17.13 5.72 15.91
CA MET A 29 16.56 4.76 14.95
C MET A 29 16.68 5.25 13.49
N PHE A 30 16.99 6.53 13.30
CA PHE A 30 17.00 7.19 12.00
C PHE A 30 18.23 8.07 11.88
N CYS A 31 18.85 8.09 10.68
CA CYS A 31 20.00 8.94 10.40
C CYS A 31 19.65 10.43 10.34
N SER A 32 18.37 10.77 10.11
CA SER A 32 17.90 12.15 9.97
C SER A 32 16.40 12.31 10.29
N SER A 33 15.98 13.56 10.49
CA SER A 33 14.57 13.95 10.58
C SER A 33 13.78 13.64 9.30
N VAL A 34 14.45 13.69 8.13
CA VAL A 34 13.89 13.30 6.83
C VAL A 34 13.54 11.82 6.82
N CYS A 35 14.47 10.95 7.25
CA CYS A 35 14.24 9.51 7.34
C CYS A 35 13.15 9.15 8.35
N ARG A 36 13.10 9.84 9.50
CA ARG A 36 12.00 9.71 10.46
C ARG A 36 10.65 10.04 9.83
N SER A 37 10.56 11.19 9.15
CA SER A 37 9.33 11.64 8.50
C SER A 37 8.89 10.69 7.37
N ARG A 38 9.84 10.17 6.58
CA ARG A 38 9.56 9.17 5.54
C ARG A 38 9.00 7.89 6.13
N GLN A 39 9.63 7.37 7.19
CA GLN A 39 9.15 6.17 7.88
C GLN A 39 7.77 6.38 8.47
N TRP A 40 7.52 7.51 9.15
CA TRP A 40 6.21 7.83 9.70
C TRP A 40 5.12 7.84 8.60
N ARG A 41 5.37 8.47 7.45
CA ARG A 41 4.40 8.44 6.33
C ARG A 41 4.15 7.02 5.81
N LYS A 42 5.19 6.17 5.75
CA LYS A 42 5.05 4.76 5.34
C LYS A 42 4.20 3.98 6.33
N GLU A 43 4.45 4.13 7.62
CA GLU A 43 3.69 3.49 8.71
C GLU A 43 2.24 3.98 8.74
N GLN A 44 2.00 5.28 8.55
CA GLN A 44 0.64 5.83 8.46
C GLN A 44 -0.14 5.28 7.27
N ARG A 45 0.50 5.15 6.10
CA ARG A 45 -0.14 4.52 4.93
C ARG A 45 -0.48 3.06 5.24
N LEU A 46 0.44 2.29 5.80
CA LEU A 46 0.18 0.90 6.19
C LEU A 46 -0.97 0.80 7.19
N ARG A 47 -0.99 1.64 8.22
CA ARG A 47 -2.07 1.70 9.22
C ARG A 47 -3.43 1.96 8.58
N LYS A 48 -3.52 2.92 7.66
CA LYS A 48 -4.76 3.20 6.91
C LYS A 48 -5.21 2.00 6.08
N ARG A 49 -4.28 1.31 5.41
CA ARG A 49 -4.59 0.10 4.63
C ARG A 49 -5.11 -1.03 5.53
N LEU A 50 -4.45 -1.27 6.66
CA LEU A 50 -4.87 -2.30 7.62
C LEU A 50 -6.23 -1.99 8.23
N ALA A 51 -6.52 -0.73 8.55
CA ALA A 51 -7.85 -0.32 9.02
C ALA A 51 -8.94 -0.56 7.97
N ALA A 52 -8.67 -0.21 6.71
CA ALA A 52 -9.60 -0.46 5.60
C ALA A 52 -9.88 -1.96 5.38
N VAL A 53 -8.88 -2.82 5.60
CA VAL A 53 -9.06 -4.28 5.58
C VAL A 53 -9.86 -4.78 6.78
N ARG A 54 -9.56 -4.32 7.99
CA ARG A 54 -10.18 -4.82 9.23
C ARG A 54 -11.64 -4.41 9.37
N ASP A 55 -11.95 -3.15 9.06
CA ASP A 55 -13.27 -2.57 9.35
C ASP A 55 -14.23 -2.73 8.14
N GLU A 56 -13.85 -3.49 7.11
CA GLU A 56 -14.45 -3.53 5.76
C GLU A 56 -14.68 -2.14 5.12
N ALA A 57 -14.14 -1.08 5.74
CA ALA A 57 -14.31 0.29 5.33
C ALA A 57 -13.56 0.52 4.02
N GLY A 58 -14.33 0.77 2.94
CA GLY A 58 -13.78 0.90 1.60
C GLY A 58 -13.77 -0.41 0.80
N MET A 59 -14.47 -1.45 1.26
CA MET A 59 -14.87 -2.57 0.40
C MET A 59 -15.80 -2.06 -0.71
N ILE A 60 -15.44 -2.38 -1.96
CA ILE A 60 -16.23 -2.11 -3.15
C ILE A 60 -16.52 -3.45 -3.83
N GLU A 61 -17.72 -3.58 -4.39
CA GLU A 61 -18.15 -4.74 -5.15
C GLU A 61 -18.11 -4.47 -6.65
N CYS A 62 -17.73 -5.49 -7.44
CA CYS A 62 -17.77 -5.40 -8.88
C CYS A 62 -19.22 -5.45 -9.36
N PRO A 63 -19.72 -4.44 -10.09
CA PRO A 63 -21.08 -4.47 -10.61
C PRO A 63 -21.33 -5.56 -11.67
N GLU A 64 -20.28 -6.22 -12.16
CA GLU A 64 -20.37 -7.23 -13.23
C GLU A 64 -20.25 -8.66 -12.74
N CYS A 65 -19.57 -8.89 -11.61
CA CYS A 65 -19.29 -10.26 -11.15
C CYS A 65 -19.38 -10.43 -9.63
N GLY A 66 -19.76 -9.40 -8.88
CA GLY A 66 -19.89 -9.46 -7.42
C GLY A 66 -18.59 -9.60 -6.63
N ALA A 67 -17.43 -9.57 -7.29
CA ALA A 67 -16.15 -9.67 -6.58
C ALA A 67 -15.93 -8.44 -5.69
N ARG A 68 -15.59 -8.64 -4.41
CA ARG A 68 -15.33 -7.56 -3.44
C ARG A 68 -13.83 -7.29 -3.28
N TRP A 69 -13.45 -6.03 -3.08
CA TRP A 69 -12.06 -5.63 -2.80
C TRP A 69 -11.98 -4.32 -2.03
N VAL A 70 -10.85 -4.08 -1.37
CA VAL A 70 -10.60 -2.83 -0.65
C VAL A 70 -9.99 -1.78 -1.57
N ALA A 71 -10.68 -0.66 -1.75
CA ALA A 71 -10.25 0.45 -2.59
C ALA A 71 -8.97 1.11 -2.05
N GLY A 72 -7.98 1.33 -2.93
CA GLY A 72 -6.68 1.90 -2.56
C GLY A 72 -5.71 0.93 -1.88
N VAL A 73 -6.14 -0.31 -1.62
CA VAL A 73 -5.31 -1.41 -1.09
C VAL A 73 -5.09 -2.48 -2.15
N ASP A 74 -6.17 -3.16 -2.56
CA ASP A 74 -6.11 -4.26 -3.54
C ASP A 74 -6.14 -3.74 -4.98
N ARG A 75 -6.82 -2.61 -5.19
CA ARG A 75 -6.95 -1.92 -6.48
C ARG A 75 -6.83 -0.42 -6.28
N ARG A 76 -6.74 0.35 -7.37
CA ARG A 76 -6.81 1.82 -7.31
C ARG A 76 -8.06 2.27 -6.55
N SER A 77 -7.97 3.39 -5.84
CA SER A 77 -9.07 3.95 -5.05
C SER A 77 -10.30 4.33 -5.88
N ASP A 78 -10.11 4.58 -7.18
CA ASP A 78 -11.15 4.92 -8.17
C ASP A 78 -11.57 3.73 -9.04
N ALA A 79 -11.07 2.52 -8.77
CA ALA A 79 -11.42 1.35 -9.56
C ALA A 79 -12.90 0.97 -9.34
N ARG A 80 -13.67 0.90 -10.43
CA ARG A 80 -15.07 0.45 -10.42
C ARG A 80 -15.25 -1.04 -10.76
N TYR A 81 -14.31 -1.62 -11.50
CA TYR A 81 -14.39 -3.02 -11.95
C TYR A 81 -13.18 -3.80 -11.45
N CYS A 82 -13.38 -5.08 -11.15
CA CYS A 82 -12.33 -5.93 -10.60
C CYS A 82 -11.23 -6.25 -11.64
N SER A 83 -11.53 -6.14 -12.94
CA SER A 83 -10.61 -6.49 -14.02
C SER A 83 -11.01 -5.86 -15.35
N ARG A 84 -10.07 -5.80 -16.30
CA ARG A 84 -10.32 -5.42 -17.71
C ARG A 84 -11.45 -6.26 -18.33
N ARG A 85 -11.56 -7.55 -17.98
CA ARG A 85 -12.62 -8.44 -18.48
C ARG A 85 -14.01 -7.95 -18.06
N CYS A 86 -14.16 -7.51 -16.81
CA CYS A 86 -15.43 -6.94 -16.31
C CYS A 86 -15.73 -5.59 -16.95
N VAL A 87 -14.72 -4.73 -17.20
CA VAL A 87 -14.92 -3.48 -17.97
C VAL A 87 -15.52 -3.77 -19.35
N VAL A 88 -15.00 -4.77 -20.05
CA VAL A 88 -15.49 -5.15 -21.39
C VAL A 88 -16.90 -5.74 -21.33
N ARG A 89 -17.21 -6.60 -20.34
CA ARG A 89 -18.57 -7.15 -20.14
C ARG A 89 -19.59 -6.03 -19.89
N ALA A 90 -19.26 -5.09 -19.00
CA ALA A 90 -20.09 -3.94 -18.72
C ALA A 90 -20.36 -3.09 -19.97
N TRP A 91 -19.32 -2.87 -20.77
CA TRP A 91 -19.43 -2.13 -22.03
C TRP A 91 -20.32 -2.85 -23.05
N ARG A 92 -20.17 -4.18 -23.20
CA ARG A 92 -21.02 -4.99 -24.10
C ARG A 92 -22.48 -4.95 -23.68
N ARG A 93 -22.78 -5.18 -22.40
CA ARG A 93 -24.15 -5.13 -21.86
C ARG A 93 -24.83 -3.78 -22.12
N ARG A 94 -24.08 -2.66 -22.03
CA ARG A 94 -24.59 -1.31 -22.36
C ARG A 94 -24.82 -1.10 -23.86
N LYS A 95 -24.14 -1.87 -24.72
CA LYS A 95 -24.20 -1.81 -26.19
C LYS A 95 -25.21 -2.81 -26.78
N GLU A 96 -25.82 -3.67 -25.97
CA GLU A 96 -26.87 -4.62 -26.36
C GLU A 96 -28.34 -4.13 -26.33
N PRO A 97 -28.72 -2.83 -26.24
CA PRO A 97 -30.14 -2.48 -26.20
C PRO A 97 -30.89 -2.65 -27.55
N PHE A 98 -30.25 -3.23 -28.58
CA PHE A 98 -30.85 -3.43 -29.91
C PHE A 98 -30.87 -4.89 -30.40
N ALA A 99 -30.42 -5.87 -29.61
CA ALA A 99 -30.43 -7.27 -30.04
C ALA A 99 -31.76 -8.01 -29.75
N ASP A 100 -32.71 -7.38 -29.05
CA ASP A 100 -33.94 -8.02 -28.54
C ASP A 100 -35.24 -7.42 -29.14
N ARG A 101 -35.17 -6.78 -30.31
CA ARG A 101 -36.35 -6.28 -31.06
C ARG A 101 -36.51 -6.94 -32.44
N SER A 102 -36.04 -8.18 -32.58
CA SER A 102 -36.13 -8.96 -33.81
C SER A 102 -36.63 -10.38 -33.50
N GLN A 103 -37.84 -10.48 -32.96
CA GLN A 103 -38.69 -11.67 -33.04
C GLN A 103 -40.11 -11.23 -33.35
#